data_AF-A0A5J6GTR2-F1
#
_entry.id   AF-A0A5J6GTR2-F1
#
_cell.length_a   1.000
_cell.length_b   1.000
_cell.length_c   1.000
_cell.angle_alpha   90.00
_cell.angle_beta   90.00
_cell.angle_gamma   90.00
#
_symmetry.space_group_name_H-M   'P 1'
#
loop_
_entity.id
_entity.type
_entity.pdbx_description
1 polymer ?
#
loop_
_entity_poly.entity_id
_entity_poly.type
_entity_poly.pdbx_seq_one_letter_code
_entity_poly.pdbx_strand_id
1 'polypeptide(L)'
;MSSIRPSAEPGGDAAAGIPATAAASHRAPRRRPSVGRAVAVLVLVAIAALIPLLGPSAALSGTGEAKAPGTAGITLLRAVLFGALCVQLGEVFATRLARRVPGAPLGRAGEPRGWGAYAAWAGFAAALGLAAIVANGNLVPEQLSDLDIGRLYDTRDGRLALVEVNAFIAAALCARSRRPAGAVLPLAAVIVAEALRAHPPVEDSALLGSGLTLVHLTCGALWAGGLLYVLRLLRRWRTSAPEAGIAVLGLYARVAAVLFAAITATGVASTLRRMPPGTVLDQLTGTAYGRTLLAKVLVVAAVAVLALIARHRLRRAGDRIGAYVPARGEVIALGAVVAVSALLTAVPVPIRW
;
A
#
# COMPACT_ATOMS: atom_id res chain seq x y z
N MET A 1 -0.27 91.18 24.07
CA MET A 1 1.04 91.87 23.89
C MET A 1 2.03 91.19 24.84
N SER A 2 3.28 90.86 24.55
CA SER A 2 4.05 90.49 23.34
C SER A 2 5.51 90.31 23.84
N SER A 3 6.07 89.09 23.80
CA SER A 3 7.46 88.70 24.16
C SER A 3 7.61 87.17 24.03
N ILE A 4 8.56 86.51 23.34
CA ILE A 4 9.64 86.91 22.41
C ILE A 4 10.84 87.57 23.14
N ARG A 5 12.02 86.94 23.33
CA ARG A 5 12.87 86.12 22.41
C ARG A 5 13.69 84.97 23.11
N PRO A 6 14.52 84.15 22.39
CA PRO A 6 14.93 82.79 22.80
C PRO A 6 16.45 82.55 22.97
N SER A 7 16.84 81.30 23.27
CA SER A 7 18.15 80.67 22.96
C SER A 7 17.95 79.13 23.00
N ALA A 8 18.01 78.42 21.87
CA ALA A 8 19.21 77.92 21.18
C ALA A 8 19.61 76.50 21.66
N GLU A 9 19.26 75.50 20.85
CA GLU A 9 19.67 74.09 20.95
C GLU A 9 21.12 73.92 20.43
N PRO A 10 21.83 72.80 20.71
CA PRO A 10 21.67 71.62 19.85
C PRO A 10 21.92 70.22 20.47
N GLY A 11 21.14 69.25 19.98
CA GLY A 11 21.67 67.94 19.57
C GLY A 11 21.73 66.80 20.61
N GLY A 12 21.18 65.64 20.22
CA GLY A 12 21.36 64.39 20.97
C GLY A 12 20.29 63.33 20.71
N ASP A 13 20.33 62.67 19.55
CA ASP A 13 19.58 61.43 19.33
C ASP A 13 19.95 60.36 20.36
N ALA A 14 18.96 59.72 20.99
CA ALA A 14 18.91 58.25 21.12
C ALA A 14 17.64 57.78 21.85
N ALA A 15 16.87 56.95 21.15
CA ALA A 15 15.68 56.26 21.65
C ALA A 15 15.91 55.47 22.95
N ALA A 16 14.84 55.36 23.76
CA ALA A 16 14.78 54.51 24.94
C ALA A 16 15.13 53.04 24.62
N GLY A 17 16.28 52.58 25.11
CA GLY A 17 16.74 51.20 24.98
C GLY A 17 15.94 50.25 25.88
N ILE A 18 14.84 49.70 25.38
CA ILE A 18 14.25 48.48 25.94
C ILE A 18 15.25 47.34 25.72
N PRO A 19 15.74 46.65 26.77
CA PRO A 19 16.59 45.48 26.58
C PRO A 19 15.73 44.33 26.03
N ALA A 20 15.72 44.20 24.71
CA ALA A 20 15.13 43.07 24.02
C ALA A 20 15.88 41.79 24.43
N THR A 21 15.30 41.02 25.34
CA THR A 21 15.75 39.66 25.67
C THR A 21 15.62 38.79 24.43
N ALA A 22 16.70 38.70 23.66
CA ALA A 22 16.76 37.90 22.45
C ALA A 22 16.42 36.44 22.81
N ALA A 23 15.21 36.02 22.42
CA ALA A 23 14.75 34.65 22.59
C ALA A 23 15.65 33.74 21.74
N ALA A 24 16.69 33.19 22.37
CA ALA A 24 17.62 32.25 21.75
C ALA A 24 16.83 31.02 21.31
N SER A 25 16.42 31.02 20.04
CA SER A 25 15.61 29.96 19.47
C SER A 25 16.44 28.67 19.43
N HIS A 26 16.28 27.85 20.48
CA HIS A 26 16.95 26.57 20.63
C HIS A 26 16.41 25.61 19.56
N ARG A 27 16.96 25.71 18.34
CA ARG A 27 16.72 24.77 17.25
C ARG A 27 17.25 23.41 17.70
N ALA A 28 16.36 22.60 18.26
CA ALA A 28 16.66 21.23 18.62
C ALA A 28 17.37 20.53 17.44
N PRO A 29 18.51 19.86 17.67
CA PRO A 29 19.32 19.32 16.59
C PRO A 29 18.48 18.33 15.77
N ARG A 30 18.45 18.53 14.45
CA ARG A 30 17.80 17.61 13.51
C ARG A 30 18.48 16.24 13.65
N ARG A 31 17.88 15.34 14.44
CA ARG A 31 18.32 13.93 14.56
C ARG A 31 18.40 13.35 13.15
N ARG A 32 19.62 13.18 12.63
CA ARG A 32 19.87 12.41 11.41
C ARG A 32 19.26 11.01 11.60
N PRO A 33 18.65 10.41 10.57
CA PRO A 33 18.25 9.01 10.67
C PRO A 33 19.49 8.18 11.02
N SER A 34 19.42 7.41 12.10
CA SER A 34 20.55 6.55 12.47
C SER A 34 20.79 5.53 11.37
N VAL A 35 22.06 5.26 11.04
CA VAL A 35 22.46 4.33 9.97
C VAL A 35 21.75 2.98 10.13
N GLY A 36 21.65 2.46 11.37
CA GLY A 36 20.92 1.23 11.68
C GLY A 36 19.43 1.23 11.29
N ARG A 37 18.74 2.40 11.23
CA ARG A 37 17.36 2.46 10.70
C ARG A 37 17.32 2.36 9.17
N ALA A 38 18.31 2.93 8.48
CA ALA A 38 18.41 2.79 7.02
C ALA A 38 18.74 1.34 6.66
N VAL A 39 19.72 0.73 7.34
CA VAL A 39 20.07 -0.70 7.19
C VAL A 39 18.86 -1.59 7.48
N ALA A 40 18.14 -1.39 8.59
CA ALA A 40 16.94 -2.18 8.90
C ALA A 40 15.84 -2.06 7.84
N VAL A 41 15.65 -0.88 7.23
CA VAL A 41 14.70 -0.70 6.12
C VAL A 41 15.17 -1.44 4.87
N LEU A 42 16.46 -1.34 4.52
CA LEU A 42 17.04 -2.07 3.38
C LEU A 42 16.93 -3.59 3.54
N VAL A 43 17.20 -4.12 4.74
CA VAL A 43 17.03 -5.54 5.06
C VAL A 43 15.57 -5.97 4.93
N LEU A 44 14.62 -5.17 5.44
CA LEU A 44 13.18 -5.48 5.28
C LEU A 44 12.72 -5.43 3.82
N VAL A 45 13.25 -4.50 3.02
CA VAL A 45 12.97 -4.42 1.57
C VAL A 45 13.57 -5.62 0.83
N ALA A 46 14.81 -6.01 1.16
CA ALA A 46 15.45 -7.20 0.59
C ALA A 46 14.67 -8.48 0.91
N ILE A 47 14.26 -8.67 2.18
CA ILE A 47 13.41 -9.79 2.60
C ILE A 47 12.07 -9.78 1.87
N ALA A 48 11.42 -8.61 1.74
CA ALA A 48 10.16 -8.49 1.00
C ALA A 48 10.32 -8.81 -0.49
N ALA A 49 11.49 -8.56 -1.09
CA ALA A 49 11.82 -8.90 -2.47
C ALA A 49 12.12 -10.40 -2.68
N LEU A 50 12.43 -11.18 -1.63
CA LEU A 50 12.66 -12.62 -1.76
C LEU A 50 11.43 -13.36 -2.27
N ILE A 51 10.23 -13.01 -1.79
CA ILE A 51 8.98 -13.67 -2.23
C ILE A 51 8.75 -13.46 -3.74
N PRO A 52 8.81 -12.23 -4.30
CA PRO A 52 8.70 -12.05 -5.75
C PRO A 52 9.83 -12.65 -6.59
N LEU A 53 11.07 -12.63 -6.09
CA LEU A 53 12.24 -13.05 -6.89
C LEU A 53 12.44 -14.57 -6.89
N LEU A 54 12.27 -15.23 -5.74
CA LEU A 54 12.51 -16.66 -5.56
C LEU A 54 11.21 -17.48 -5.62
N GLY A 55 10.08 -16.86 -5.25
CA GLY A 55 8.77 -17.50 -5.21
C GLY A 55 8.34 -18.19 -6.51
N PRO A 56 8.54 -17.63 -7.72
CA PRO A 56 8.18 -18.32 -8.96
C PRO A 56 8.97 -19.61 -9.16
N SER A 57 10.28 -19.59 -8.91
CA SER A 57 11.14 -20.77 -9.04
C SER A 57 10.81 -21.83 -7.99
N ALA A 58 10.49 -21.43 -6.76
CA ALA A 58 10.05 -22.34 -5.70
C ALA A 58 8.65 -22.91 -5.98
N ALA A 59 7.73 -22.11 -6.52
CA ALA A 59 6.38 -22.54 -6.87
C ALA A 59 6.34 -23.49 -8.09
N LEU A 60 7.33 -23.43 -8.99
CA LEU A 60 7.43 -24.32 -10.16
C LEU A 60 8.29 -25.58 -9.92
N SER A 61 9.02 -25.66 -8.81
CA SER A 61 9.96 -26.77 -8.59
C SER A 61 9.24 -28.12 -8.46
N GLY A 62 9.51 -29.04 -9.38
CA GLY A 62 8.94 -30.40 -9.37
C GLY A 62 7.48 -30.52 -9.84
N THR A 63 6.85 -29.48 -10.41
CA THR A 63 5.49 -29.62 -11.00
C THR A 63 5.50 -29.95 -12.50
N GLY A 64 6.65 -29.79 -13.16
CA GLY A 64 6.77 -29.95 -14.63
C GLY A 64 6.18 -28.79 -15.44
N GLU A 65 5.61 -27.77 -14.79
CA GLU A 65 5.04 -26.60 -15.45
C GLU A 65 6.14 -25.68 -16.04
N ALA A 66 5.90 -25.16 -17.24
CA ALA A 66 6.84 -24.27 -17.92
C ALA A 66 6.97 -22.92 -17.19
N LYS A 67 8.22 -22.47 -16.99
CA LYS A 67 8.52 -21.14 -16.47
C LYS A 67 8.44 -20.11 -17.60
N ALA A 68 7.49 -19.17 -17.51
CA ALA A 68 7.42 -18.04 -18.44
C ALA A 68 8.70 -17.17 -18.35
N PRO A 69 9.16 -16.55 -19.45
CA PRO A 69 10.26 -15.58 -19.40
C PRO A 69 9.96 -14.46 -18.40
N GLY A 70 10.98 -13.99 -17.67
CA GLY A 70 10.86 -12.81 -16.81
C GLY A 70 9.95 -12.91 -15.57
N THR A 71 9.42 -14.09 -15.20
CA THR A 71 8.39 -14.21 -14.12
C THR A 71 8.78 -13.50 -12.83
N ALA A 72 10.05 -13.58 -12.40
CA ALA A 72 10.55 -12.95 -11.19
C ALA A 72 10.48 -11.41 -11.25
N GLY A 73 10.84 -10.81 -12.39
CA GLY A 73 10.74 -9.37 -12.61
C GLY A 73 9.28 -8.91 -12.66
N ILE A 74 8.42 -9.63 -13.39
CA ILE A 74 6.97 -9.36 -13.45
C ILE A 74 6.34 -9.44 -12.06
N THR A 75 6.69 -10.46 -11.27
CA THR A 75 6.19 -10.63 -9.90
C THR A 75 6.64 -9.49 -8.99
N LEU A 76 7.91 -9.05 -9.12
CA LEU A 76 8.44 -7.94 -8.32
C LEU A 76 7.73 -6.63 -8.66
N LEU A 77 7.54 -6.33 -9.94
CA LEU A 77 6.81 -5.14 -10.40
C LEU A 77 5.36 -5.16 -9.90
N ARG A 78 4.64 -6.29 -10.05
CA ARG A 78 3.28 -6.46 -9.52
C ARG A 78 3.23 -6.30 -7.99
N ALA A 79 4.22 -6.81 -7.25
CA ALA A 79 4.29 -6.65 -5.80
C ALA A 79 4.50 -5.18 -5.39
N VAL A 80 5.34 -4.43 -6.11
CA VAL A 80 5.51 -2.98 -5.91
C VAL A 80 4.23 -2.22 -6.25
N LEU A 81 3.55 -2.55 -7.36
CA LEU A 81 2.29 -1.94 -7.77
C LEU A 81 1.19 -2.15 -6.71
N PHE A 82 0.97 -3.38 -6.27
CA PHE A 82 -0.02 -3.68 -5.23
C PHE A 82 0.36 -3.08 -3.87
N GLY A 83 1.65 -3.05 -3.51
CA GLY A 83 2.13 -2.37 -2.31
C GLY A 83 1.88 -0.86 -2.35
N ALA A 84 2.15 -0.21 -3.49
CA ALA A 84 1.88 1.19 -3.74
C ALA A 84 0.39 1.54 -3.64
N LEU A 85 -0.47 0.68 -4.20
CA LEU A 85 -1.92 0.77 -4.09
C LEU A 85 -2.39 0.66 -2.62
N CYS A 86 -1.89 -0.34 -1.88
CA CYS A 86 -2.20 -0.51 -0.46
C CYS A 86 -1.82 0.74 0.36
N VAL A 87 -0.59 1.26 0.22
CA VAL A 87 -0.14 2.43 1.00
C VAL A 87 -1.00 3.66 0.73
N GLN A 88 -1.32 3.94 -0.54
CA GLN A 88 -2.12 5.11 -0.91
C GLN A 88 -3.59 4.98 -0.49
N LEU A 89 -4.22 3.85 -0.81
CA LEU A 89 -5.63 3.63 -0.49
C LEU A 89 -5.85 3.56 1.03
N GLY A 90 -4.91 2.94 1.75
CA GLY A 90 -4.85 2.92 3.20
C GLY A 90 -4.76 4.29 3.85
N GLU A 91 -3.89 5.17 3.33
CA GLU A 91 -3.75 6.55 3.79
C GLU A 91 -5.06 7.35 3.60
N VAL A 92 -5.71 7.24 2.43
CA VAL A 92 -7.01 7.90 2.19
C VAL A 92 -8.12 7.32 3.08
N PHE A 93 -8.20 5.99 3.18
CA PHE A 93 -9.25 5.29 3.94
C PHE A 93 -9.14 5.55 5.45
N ALA A 94 -7.96 5.34 6.04
CA ALA A 94 -7.76 5.54 7.48
C ALA A 94 -7.88 7.01 7.88
N THR A 95 -7.50 7.96 7.01
CA THR A 95 -7.75 9.40 7.25
C THR A 95 -9.26 9.73 7.25
N ARG A 96 -10.05 9.14 6.35
CA ARG A 96 -11.52 9.27 6.38
C ARG A 96 -12.12 8.64 7.65
N LEU A 97 -11.51 7.56 8.16
CA LEU A 97 -11.92 6.89 9.38
C LEU A 97 -11.62 7.73 10.64
N ALA A 98 -10.42 8.32 10.69
CA ALA A 98 -9.98 9.24 11.74
C ALA A 98 -10.91 10.45 11.90
N ARG A 99 -11.44 10.99 10.81
CA ARG A 99 -12.41 12.11 10.82
C ARG A 99 -13.75 11.78 11.48
N ARG A 100 -14.08 10.49 11.66
CA ARG A 100 -15.30 10.05 12.36
C ARG A 100 -15.12 9.92 13.87
N VAL A 101 -13.91 10.17 14.40
CA VAL A 101 -13.60 10.07 15.83
C VAL A 101 -13.54 11.47 16.44
N PRO A 102 -14.42 11.78 17.42
CA PRO A 102 -14.36 13.05 18.17
C PRO A 102 -13.00 13.24 18.84
N GLY A 103 -12.50 14.47 18.86
CA GLY A 103 -11.21 14.80 19.48
C GLY A 103 -9.97 14.25 18.75
N ALA A 104 -10.12 13.66 17.56
CA ALA A 104 -8.97 13.26 16.74
C ALA A 104 -8.11 14.48 16.37
N PRO A 105 -6.79 14.48 16.63
CA PRO A 105 -5.91 15.58 16.23
C PRO A 105 -5.62 15.47 14.73
N LEU A 106 -6.49 16.07 13.93
CA LEU A 106 -6.42 16.10 12.47
C LEU A 106 -5.48 17.19 11.95
N GLY A 107 -5.05 17.07 10.69
CA GLY A 107 -4.16 18.03 10.03
C GLY A 107 -2.66 17.86 10.35
N ARG A 108 -1.83 18.75 9.78
CA ARG A 108 -0.36 18.57 9.67
C ARG A 108 0.39 18.29 10.98
N ALA A 109 -0.10 18.78 12.12
CA ALA A 109 0.54 18.57 13.41
C ALA A 109 0.23 17.18 13.98
N GLY A 110 -1.00 16.70 13.83
CA GLY A 110 -1.45 15.42 14.40
C GLY A 110 -1.29 14.23 13.45
N GLU A 111 -1.36 14.42 12.13
CA GLU A 111 -1.26 13.32 11.16
C GLU A 111 0.20 12.83 10.95
N PRO A 112 0.42 11.53 10.66
CA PRO A 112 1.70 11.03 10.18
C PRO A 112 2.12 11.70 8.86
N ARG A 113 3.44 11.83 8.63
CA ARG A 113 3.97 12.28 7.32
C ARG A 113 3.41 11.40 6.20
N GLY A 114 2.72 11.98 5.23
CA GLY A 114 2.14 11.24 4.11
C GLY A 114 3.18 10.40 3.36
N TRP A 115 2.82 9.16 3.06
CA TRP A 115 3.62 8.26 2.22
C TRP A 115 3.04 8.14 0.81
N GLY A 116 1.79 8.57 0.61
CA GLY A 116 1.08 8.47 -0.67
C GLY A 116 1.87 8.98 -1.88
N ALA A 117 2.56 10.11 -1.78
CA ALA A 117 3.34 10.68 -2.89
C ALA A 117 4.60 9.87 -3.28
N TYR A 118 5.18 9.10 -2.34
CA TYR A 118 6.30 8.19 -2.63
C TYR A 118 5.78 6.85 -3.17
N ALA A 119 4.70 6.35 -2.57
CA ALA A 119 4.01 5.16 -3.06
C ALA A 119 3.48 5.34 -4.49
N ALA A 120 2.95 6.51 -4.83
CA ALA A 120 2.49 6.84 -6.18
C ALA A 120 3.63 6.77 -7.21
N TRP A 121 4.81 7.31 -6.88
CA TRP A 121 5.98 7.21 -7.77
C TRP A 121 6.51 5.78 -7.89
N ALA A 122 6.49 4.99 -6.81
CA ALA A 122 6.85 3.57 -6.87
C ALA A 122 5.86 2.76 -7.73
N GLY A 123 4.56 3.03 -7.59
CA GLY A 123 3.51 2.43 -8.42
C GLY A 123 3.61 2.83 -9.89
N PHE A 124 3.91 4.11 -10.18
CA PHE A 124 4.20 4.59 -11.53
C PHE A 124 5.39 3.85 -12.15
N ALA A 125 6.52 3.75 -11.44
CA ALA A 125 7.70 3.05 -11.94
C ALA A 125 7.42 1.56 -12.19
N ALA A 126 6.65 0.92 -11.32
CA ALA A 126 6.22 -0.47 -11.49
C ALA A 126 5.28 -0.65 -12.69
N ALA A 127 4.27 0.21 -12.84
CA ALA A 127 3.34 0.19 -13.96
C ALA A 127 4.04 0.50 -15.29
N LEU A 128 5.04 1.39 -15.30
CA LEU A 128 5.86 1.70 -16.48
C LEU A 128 6.74 0.49 -16.88
N GLY A 129 7.33 -0.20 -15.91
CA GLY A 129 8.05 -1.45 -16.16
C GLY A 129 7.15 -2.56 -16.72
N LEU A 130 5.93 -2.69 -16.20
CA LEU A 130 4.93 -3.63 -16.73
C LEU A 130 4.45 -3.23 -18.14
N ALA A 131 4.27 -1.93 -18.41
CA ALA A 131 3.95 -1.44 -19.75
C ALA A 131 5.08 -1.73 -20.76
N ALA A 132 6.35 -1.54 -20.38
CA ALA A 132 7.49 -1.88 -21.23
C ALA A 132 7.53 -3.38 -21.57
N ILE A 133 7.18 -4.25 -20.62
CA ILE A 133 7.05 -5.70 -20.83
C ILE A 133 5.89 -6.01 -21.81
N VAL A 134 4.74 -5.33 -21.69
CA VAL A 134 3.61 -5.49 -22.63
C VAL A 134 3.97 -5.00 -24.05
N ALA A 135 4.70 -3.88 -24.16
CA ALA A 135 5.22 -3.37 -25.44
C ALA A 135 6.14 -4.40 -26.13
N ASN A 136 7.02 -5.05 -25.37
CA ASN A 136 7.84 -6.17 -25.85
C ASN A 136 7.11 -7.53 -25.84
N GLY A 137 5.78 -7.56 -25.97
CA GLY A 137 5.03 -8.80 -26.21
C GLY A 137 4.96 -9.75 -25.01
N ASN A 138 5.00 -9.20 -23.80
CA ASN A 138 5.11 -9.89 -22.51
C ASN A 138 6.49 -10.52 -22.23
N LEU A 139 7.54 -10.07 -22.94
CA LEU A 139 8.94 -10.38 -22.65
C LEU A 139 9.62 -9.20 -21.92
N VAL A 140 10.69 -9.47 -21.19
CA VAL A 140 11.52 -8.40 -20.59
C VAL A 140 12.37 -7.79 -21.70
N PRO A 141 12.28 -6.47 -21.97
CA PRO A 141 13.13 -5.80 -22.96
C PRO A 141 14.58 -5.72 -22.46
N GLU A 142 15.53 -5.96 -23.36
CA GLU A 142 16.97 -5.81 -23.08
C GLU A 142 17.49 -4.46 -23.58
N GLN A 143 16.87 -3.92 -24.64
CA GLN A 143 17.22 -2.64 -25.25
C GLN A 143 15.95 -1.84 -25.61
N LEU A 144 16.09 -0.52 -25.79
CA LEU A 144 14.95 0.36 -26.09
C LEU A 144 14.32 0.10 -27.46
N SER A 145 15.05 -0.48 -28.40
CA SER A 145 14.56 -0.87 -29.73
C SER A 145 13.63 -2.10 -29.72
N ASP A 146 13.55 -2.84 -28.61
CA ASP A 146 12.60 -3.95 -28.45
C ASP A 146 11.16 -3.45 -28.18
N LEU A 147 10.99 -2.15 -27.91
CA LEU A 147 9.73 -1.56 -27.48
C LEU A 147 8.85 -1.12 -28.66
N ASP A 148 7.91 -1.99 -29.04
CA ASP A 148 6.78 -1.60 -29.90
C ASP A 148 5.77 -0.76 -29.09
N ILE A 149 5.86 0.56 -29.23
CA ILE A 149 4.92 1.51 -28.60
C ILE A 149 3.51 1.39 -29.22
N GLY A 150 3.39 1.00 -30.50
CA GLY A 150 2.10 0.81 -31.18
C GLY A 150 1.26 -0.24 -30.45
N ARG A 151 1.89 -1.36 -30.04
CA ARG A 151 1.27 -2.41 -29.22
C ARG A 151 0.60 -1.90 -27.94
N LEU A 152 1.09 -0.81 -27.32
CA LEU A 152 0.44 -0.21 -26.15
C LEU A 152 -0.92 0.44 -26.47
N TYR A 153 -1.10 0.94 -27.69
CA TYR A 153 -2.34 1.55 -28.15
C TYR A 153 -3.24 0.57 -28.90
N ASP A 154 -2.68 -0.46 -29.52
CA ASP A 154 -3.44 -1.41 -30.33
C ASP A 154 -4.02 -2.57 -29.49
N THR A 155 -3.34 -2.96 -28.41
CA THR A 155 -3.79 -4.07 -27.55
C THR A 155 -4.61 -3.60 -26.35
N ARG A 156 -5.55 -4.44 -25.91
CA ARG A 156 -6.32 -4.23 -24.67
C ARG A 156 -5.40 -4.09 -23.45
N ASP A 157 -4.45 -5.01 -23.30
CA ASP A 157 -3.59 -5.04 -22.11
C ASP A 157 -2.58 -3.88 -22.11
N GLY A 158 -2.15 -3.43 -23.29
CA GLY A 158 -1.42 -2.17 -23.47
C GLY A 158 -2.21 -0.95 -22.99
N ARG A 159 -3.48 -0.82 -23.42
CA ARG A 159 -4.37 0.26 -22.98
C ARG A 159 -4.59 0.23 -21.47
N LEU A 160 -4.76 -0.95 -20.87
CA LEU A 160 -4.89 -1.10 -19.41
C LEU A 160 -3.60 -0.71 -18.68
N ALA A 161 -2.43 -1.09 -19.18
CA ALA A 161 -1.14 -0.66 -18.63
C ALA A 161 -0.95 0.86 -18.72
N LEU A 162 -1.34 1.50 -19.83
CA LEU A 162 -1.36 2.97 -19.96
C LEU A 162 -2.31 3.62 -18.94
N VAL A 163 -3.47 3.03 -18.67
CA VAL A 163 -4.39 3.51 -17.60
C VAL A 163 -3.72 3.41 -16.23
N GLU A 164 -3.06 2.28 -15.90
CA GLU A 164 -2.33 2.09 -14.64
C GLU A 164 -1.24 3.18 -14.47
N VAL A 165 -0.40 3.39 -15.50
CA VAL A 165 0.68 4.41 -15.51
C VAL A 165 0.13 5.81 -15.27
N ASN A 166 -0.87 6.24 -16.05
CA ASN A 166 -1.45 7.59 -15.94
C ASN A 166 -2.19 7.79 -14.62
N ALA A 167 -2.86 6.75 -14.11
CA ALA A 167 -3.53 6.80 -12.83
C ALA A 167 -2.53 6.98 -11.66
N PHE A 168 -1.37 6.33 -11.67
CA PHE A 168 -0.35 6.58 -10.64
C PHE A 168 0.22 8.01 -10.69
N ILE A 169 0.40 8.60 -11.87
CA ILE A 169 0.76 10.03 -12.00
C ILE A 169 -0.33 10.91 -11.38
N ALA A 170 -1.60 10.71 -11.77
CA ALA A 170 -2.73 11.47 -11.23
C ALA A 170 -2.85 11.31 -9.71
N ALA A 171 -2.63 10.11 -9.15
CA ALA A 171 -2.59 9.87 -7.71
C ALA A 171 -1.43 10.62 -7.03
N ALA A 172 -0.23 10.67 -7.66
CA ALA A 172 0.92 11.43 -7.16
C ALA A 172 0.66 12.94 -7.11
N LEU A 173 -0.10 13.48 -8.08
CA LEU A 173 -0.55 14.87 -8.12
C LEU A 173 -1.63 15.12 -7.06
N CYS A 174 -2.64 14.26 -6.94
CA CYS A 174 -3.65 14.34 -5.89
C CYS A 174 -3.02 14.33 -4.50
N ALA A 175 -2.06 13.44 -4.23
CA ALA A 175 -1.36 13.32 -2.95
C ALA A 175 -0.52 14.56 -2.57
N ARG A 176 -0.10 15.38 -3.56
CA ARG A 176 0.58 16.67 -3.34
C ARG A 176 -0.38 17.87 -3.30
N SER A 177 -1.63 17.69 -3.74
CA SER A 177 -2.64 18.75 -3.78
C SER A 177 -3.22 19.12 -2.40
N ARG A 178 -4.02 20.20 -2.35
CA ARG A 178 -4.83 20.55 -1.16
C ARG A 178 -5.99 19.56 -0.90
N ARG A 179 -6.28 18.63 -1.82
CA ARG A 179 -7.40 17.67 -1.74
C ARG A 179 -6.92 16.22 -1.99
N PRO A 180 -6.09 15.64 -1.10
CA PRO A 180 -5.56 14.27 -1.28
C PRO A 180 -6.65 13.18 -1.39
N ALA A 181 -7.86 13.45 -0.88
CA ALA A 181 -9.02 12.58 -1.06
C ALA A 181 -9.45 12.39 -2.53
N GLY A 182 -9.00 13.26 -3.45
CA GLY A 182 -9.21 13.09 -4.90
C GLY A 182 -8.48 11.89 -5.49
N ALA A 183 -7.45 11.36 -4.81
CA ALA A 183 -6.71 10.18 -5.25
C ALA A 183 -7.58 8.91 -5.35
N VAL A 184 -8.79 8.89 -4.79
CA VAL A 184 -9.70 7.73 -4.93
C VAL A 184 -10.04 7.42 -6.38
N LEU A 185 -10.23 8.43 -7.24
CA LEU A 185 -10.57 8.20 -8.65
C LEU A 185 -9.44 7.49 -9.41
N PRO A 186 -8.18 7.98 -9.42
CA PRO A 186 -7.09 7.25 -10.06
C PRO A 186 -6.80 5.89 -9.39
N LEU A 187 -6.87 5.76 -8.07
CA LEU A 187 -6.66 4.47 -7.42
C LEU A 187 -7.75 3.45 -7.78
N ALA A 188 -9.01 3.89 -7.97
CA ALA A 188 -10.06 3.05 -8.50
C ALA A 188 -9.81 2.64 -9.96
N ALA A 189 -9.28 3.54 -10.80
CA ALA A 189 -8.89 3.21 -12.17
C ALA A 189 -7.78 2.12 -12.22
N VAL A 190 -6.79 2.17 -11.33
CA VAL A 190 -5.78 1.09 -11.18
C VAL A 190 -6.44 -0.24 -10.81
N ILE A 191 -7.38 -0.25 -9.84
CA ILE A 191 -8.06 -1.49 -9.41
C ILE A 191 -8.92 -2.06 -10.54
N VAL A 192 -9.63 -1.22 -11.29
CA VAL A 192 -10.43 -1.64 -12.46
C VAL A 192 -9.52 -2.18 -13.57
N ALA A 193 -8.40 -1.52 -13.87
CA ALA A 193 -7.45 -1.98 -14.88
C ALA A 193 -6.85 -3.34 -14.51
N GLU A 194 -6.36 -3.52 -13.28
CA GLU A 194 -5.85 -4.80 -12.79
C GLU A 194 -6.92 -5.90 -12.79
N ALA A 195 -8.16 -5.59 -12.41
CA ALA A 195 -9.25 -6.55 -12.41
C ALA A 195 -9.59 -7.05 -13.82
N LEU A 196 -9.61 -6.15 -14.81
CA LEU A 196 -9.82 -6.47 -16.22
C LEU A 196 -8.60 -7.18 -16.83
N ARG A 197 -7.39 -6.82 -16.43
CA ARG A 197 -6.14 -7.43 -16.91
C ARG A 197 -5.93 -8.85 -16.37
N ALA A 198 -6.42 -9.14 -15.17
CA ALA A 198 -6.35 -10.47 -14.57
C ALA A 198 -7.27 -11.52 -15.26
N HIS A 199 -8.24 -11.07 -16.07
CA HIS A 199 -9.23 -11.92 -16.74
C HIS A 199 -9.44 -11.46 -18.20
N PRO A 200 -8.63 -11.98 -19.14
CA PRO A 200 -8.78 -11.71 -20.56
C PRO A 200 -10.17 -12.16 -21.08
N PRO A 201 -10.73 -11.52 -22.13
CA PRO A 201 -12.05 -11.89 -22.67
C PRO A 201 -12.17 -13.32 -23.20
N VAL A 202 -11.05 -14.02 -23.40
CA VAL A 202 -10.96 -15.43 -23.81
C VAL A 202 -11.11 -16.41 -22.65
N GLU A 203 -11.11 -15.95 -21.39
CA GLU A 203 -11.40 -16.80 -20.22
C GLU A 203 -12.91 -17.01 -20.04
N ASP A 204 -13.33 -18.25 -19.82
CA ASP A 204 -14.71 -18.56 -19.43
C ASP A 204 -15.14 -17.71 -18.22
N SER A 205 -16.27 -17.02 -18.35
CA SER A 205 -16.81 -16.11 -17.33
C SER A 205 -15.87 -14.97 -16.91
N ALA A 206 -15.03 -14.45 -17.82
CA ALA A 206 -14.07 -13.36 -17.57
C ALA A 206 -14.65 -12.13 -16.81
N LEU A 207 -15.93 -11.77 -17.05
CA LEU A 207 -16.60 -10.69 -16.32
C LEU A 207 -16.81 -11.01 -14.83
N LEU A 208 -17.21 -12.24 -14.50
CA LEU A 208 -17.31 -12.71 -13.11
C LEU A 208 -15.93 -12.76 -12.46
N GLY A 209 -14.92 -13.22 -13.19
CA GLY A 209 -13.52 -13.16 -12.75
C GLY A 209 -13.07 -11.74 -12.43
N SER A 210 -13.31 -10.80 -13.34
CA SER A 210 -13.01 -9.38 -13.16
C SER A 210 -13.73 -8.81 -11.94
N GLY A 211 -15.02 -9.09 -11.76
CA GLY A 211 -15.80 -8.64 -10.60
C GLY A 211 -15.26 -9.19 -9.27
N LEU A 212 -14.94 -10.48 -9.22
CA LEU A 212 -14.34 -11.10 -8.02
C LEU A 212 -12.96 -10.50 -7.70
N THR A 213 -12.12 -10.28 -8.71
CA THR A 213 -10.78 -9.67 -8.54
C THR A 213 -10.88 -8.20 -8.11
N LEU A 214 -11.83 -7.44 -8.68
CA LEU A 214 -12.10 -6.05 -8.30
C LEU A 214 -12.42 -5.93 -6.81
N VAL A 215 -13.35 -6.76 -6.31
CA VAL A 215 -13.74 -6.77 -4.89
C VAL A 215 -12.58 -7.29 -4.02
N HIS A 216 -11.93 -8.40 -4.40
CA HIS A 216 -10.83 -8.98 -3.63
C HIS A 216 -9.64 -8.03 -3.48
N LEU A 217 -9.23 -7.38 -4.58
CA LEU A 217 -8.14 -6.40 -4.61
C LEU A 217 -8.50 -5.13 -3.82
N THR A 218 -9.71 -4.60 -3.99
CA THR A 218 -10.19 -3.43 -3.24
C THR A 218 -10.19 -3.71 -1.73
N CYS A 219 -10.78 -4.83 -1.31
CA CYS A 219 -10.84 -5.20 0.09
C CYS A 219 -9.45 -5.50 0.67
N GLY A 220 -8.60 -6.21 -0.08
CA GLY A 220 -7.21 -6.49 0.32
C GLY A 220 -6.38 -5.22 0.51
N ALA A 221 -6.47 -4.27 -0.43
CA ALA A 221 -5.76 -2.99 -0.35
C ALA A 221 -6.26 -2.10 0.81
N LEU A 222 -7.58 -2.07 1.05
CA LEU A 222 -8.17 -1.38 2.20
C LEU A 222 -7.76 -2.01 3.54
N TRP A 223 -7.67 -3.34 3.59
CA TRP A 223 -7.28 -4.09 4.79
C TRP A 223 -5.79 -3.89 5.12
N ALA A 224 -4.90 -4.26 4.19
CA ALA A 224 -3.45 -4.13 4.39
C ALA A 224 -3.01 -2.67 4.59
N GLY A 225 -3.46 -1.79 3.69
CA GLY A 225 -3.17 -0.36 3.75
C GLY A 225 -3.77 0.34 4.97
N GLY A 226 -5.02 -0.01 5.29
CA GLY A 226 -5.75 0.55 6.42
C GLY A 226 -5.06 0.25 7.75
N LEU A 227 -4.66 -1.01 7.99
CA LEU A 227 -3.92 -1.36 9.21
C LEU A 227 -2.60 -0.59 9.29
N LEU A 228 -1.82 -0.58 8.21
CA LEU A 228 -0.53 0.13 8.17
C LEU A 228 -0.69 1.60 8.57
N TYR A 229 -1.66 2.31 8.00
CA TYR A 229 -1.86 3.72 8.33
C TYR A 229 -2.46 3.94 9.73
N VAL A 230 -3.40 3.09 10.16
CA VAL A 230 -3.96 3.13 11.52
C VAL A 230 -2.86 2.95 12.57
N LEU A 231 -1.94 1.99 12.41
CA LEU A 231 -0.82 1.81 13.35
C LEU A 231 0.18 2.99 13.34
N ARG A 232 0.27 3.73 12.22
CA ARG A 232 1.05 4.98 12.15
C ARG A 232 0.35 6.12 12.89
N LEU A 233 -0.99 6.24 12.80
CA LEU A 233 -1.80 7.15 13.61
C LEU A 233 -1.67 6.83 15.09
N LEU A 234 -1.88 5.58 15.50
CA LEU A 234 -1.73 5.14 16.89
C LEU A 234 -0.33 5.50 17.46
N ARG A 235 0.74 5.17 16.72
CA ARG A 235 2.11 5.53 17.13
C ARG A 235 2.32 7.04 17.27
N ARG A 236 1.66 7.85 16.42
CA ARG A 236 1.74 9.32 16.46
C ARG A 236 0.94 9.92 17.61
N TRP A 237 -0.22 9.34 17.93
CA TRP A 237 -1.16 9.83 18.95
C TRP A 237 -0.96 9.23 20.34
N ARG A 238 -0.05 8.24 20.48
CA ARG A 238 0.21 7.48 21.72
C ARG A 238 0.35 8.30 23.00
N THR A 239 0.82 9.56 22.91
CA THR A 239 0.98 10.49 24.04
C THR A 239 0.03 11.69 24.00
N SER A 240 -0.48 12.07 22.82
CA SER A 240 -1.28 13.30 22.65
C SER A 240 -2.78 13.07 22.60
N ALA A 241 -3.22 11.90 22.14
CA ALA A 241 -4.63 11.54 22.01
C ALA A 241 -4.80 10.00 21.98
N PRO A 242 -4.42 9.28 23.06
CA PRO A 242 -4.45 7.82 23.09
C PRO A 242 -5.85 7.24 22.86
N GLU A 243 -6.88 7.85 23.45
CA GLU A 243 -8.27 7.41 23.31
C GLU A 243 -8.80 7.56 21.87
N ALA A 244 -8.47 8.66 21.18
CA ALA A 244 -8.78 8.82 19.76
C ALA A 244 -8.10 7.74 18.91
N GLY A 245 -6.86 7.34 19.27
CA GLY A 245 -6.17 6.20 18.65
C GLY A 245 -6.92 4.88 18.83
N ILE A 246 -7.35 4.58 20.07
CA ILE A 246 -8.12 3.37 20.38
C ILE A 246 -9.47 3.36 19.63
N ALA A 247 -10.17 4.49 19.59
CA ALA A 247 -11.43 4.64 18.86
C ALA A 247 -11.26 4.41 17.34
N VAL A 248 -10.20 4.94 16.72
CA VAL A 248 -9.86 4.67 15.31
C VAL A 248 -9.55 3.19 15.10
N LEU A 249 -8.77 2.55 16.00
CA LEU A 249 -8.49 1.12 15.89
C LEU A 249 -9.75 0.26 16.02
N GLY A 250 -10.67 0.59 16.95
CA GLY A 250 -11.93 -0.12 17.13
C GLY A 250 -12.92 0.09 15.97
N LEU A 251 -12.92 1.25 15.33
CA LEU A 251 -13.68 1.49 14.10
C LEU A 251 -13.06 0.74 12.91
N TYR A 252 -11.73 0.74 12.78
CA TYR A 252 -11.01 -0.04 11.77
C TYR A 252 -11.26 -1.54 11.94
N ALA A 253 -11.18 -2.07 13.17
CA ALA A 253 -11.35 -3.48 13.47
C ALA A 253 -12.72 -4.04 13.07
N ARG A 254 -13.77 -3.19 13.11
CA ARG A 254 -15.12 -3.51 12.61
C ARG A 254 -15.15 -3.59 11.08
N VAL A 255 -14.63 -2.57 10.39
CA VAL A 255 -14.57 -2.59 8.90
C VAL A 255 -13.69 -3.74 8.41
N ALA A 256 -12.55 -3.98 9.04
CA ALA A 256 -11.63 -5.07 8.72
C ALA A 256 -12.26 -6.47 8.82
N ALA A 257 -13.26 -6.67 9.69
CA ALA A 257 -13.99 -7.94 9.74
C ALA A 257 -14.86 -8.15 8.49
N VAL A 258 -15.53 -7.09 8.01
CA VAL A 258 -16.31 -7.10 6.76
C VAL A 258 -15.39 -7.27 5.54
N LEU A 259 -14.25 -6.56 5.51
CA LEU A 259 -13.25 -6.72 4.46
C LEU A 259 -12.70 -8.15 4.41
N PHE A 260 -12.38 -8.74 5.57
CA PHE A 260 -11.91 -10.13 5.67
C PHE A 260 -12.96 -11.14 5.18
N ALA A 261 -14.23 -10.96 5.55
CA ALA A 261 -15.33 -11.79 5.05
C ALA A 261 -15.46 -11.69 3.52
N ALA A 262 -15.39 -10.48 2.95
CA ALA A 262 -15.44 -10.27 1.50
C ALA A 262 -14.23 -10.87 0.76
N ILE A 263 -13.02 -10.73 1.30
CA ILE A 263 -11.78 -11.35 0.79
C ILE A 263 -11.91 -12.88 0.79
N THR A 264 -12.44 -13.46 1.87
CA THR A 264 -12.65 -14.90 2.01
C THR A 264 -13.70 -15.40 1.00
N ALA A 265 -14.86 -14.76 0.91
CA ALA A 265 -15.92 -15.15 -0.03
C ALA A 265 -15.45 -15.05 -1.49
N THR A 266 -14.81 -13.94 -1.88
CA THR A 266 -14.25 -13.76 -3.23
C THR A 266 -13.08 -14.71 -3.52
N GLY A 267 -12.27 -15.03 -2.51
CA GLY A 267 -11.17 -16.00 -2.62
C GLY A 267 -11.67 -17.42 -2.84
N VAL A 268 -12.68 -17.86 -2.06
CA VAL A 268 -13.33 -19.16 -2.24
C VAL A 268 -14.02 -19.24 -3.60
N ALA A 269 -14.82 -18.24 -3.98
CA ALA A 269 -15.46 -18.19 -5.29
C ALA A 269 -14.46 -18.21 -6.46
N SER A 270 -13.34 -17.49 -6.34
CA SER A 270 -12.27 -17.51 -7.36
C SER A 270 -11.52 -18.83 -7.41
N THR A 271 -11.37 -19.51 -6.27
CA THR A 271 -10.75 -20.84 -6.19
C THR A 271 -11.65 -21.87 -6.84
N LEU A 272 -12.91 -21.97 -6.44
CA LEU A 272 -13.90 -22.89 -7.01
C LEU A 272 -14.12 -22.66 -8.51
N ARG A 273 -14.01 -21.40 -8.98
CA ARG A 273 -14.09 -21.09 -10.42
C ARG A 273 -12.89 -21.62 -11.21
N ARG A 274 -11.68 -21.64 -10.62
CA ARG A 274 -10.43 -22.08 -11.27
C ARG A 274 -10.09 -23.56 -11.04
N MET A 275 -10.54 -24.12 -9.92
CA MET A 275 -10.33 -25.49 -9.47
C MET A 275 -11.69 -26.10 -9.09
N PRO A 276 -12.33 -26.90 -9.97
CA PRO A 276 -13.58 -27.59 -9.64
C PRO A 276 -13.43 -28.46 -8.37
N PRO A 277 -14.46 -28.61 -7.52
CA PRO A 277 -14.35 -29.28 -6.22
C PRO A 277 -13.66 -30.65 -6.22
N GLY A 278 -13.90 -31.45 -7.27
CA GLY A 278 -13.31 -32.79 -7.42
C GLY A 278 -11.81 -32.82 -7.73
N THR A 279 -11.22 -31.71 -8.20
CA THR A 279 -9.78 -31.64 -8.55
C THR A 279 -8.97 -30.77 -7.57
N VAL A 280 -9.62 -30.13 -6.58
CA VAL A 280 -8.96 -29.19 -5.67
C VAL A 280 -7.77 -29.83 -4.94
N LEU A 281 -7.93 -31.02 -4.36
CA LEU A 281 -6.88 -31.66 -3.55
C LEU A 281 -5.61 -31.93 -4.38
N ASP A 282 -5.78 -32.52 -5.56
CA ASP A 282 -4.67 -32.85 -6.45
C ASP A 282 -4.01 -31.57 -7.00
N GLN A 283 -4.80 -30.62 -7.48
CA GLN A 283 -4.26 -29.38 -8.05
C GLN A 283 -3.63 -28.46 -6.98
N LEU A 284 -4.09 -28.50 -5.72
CA LEU A 284 -3.55 -27.66 -4.63
C LEU A 284 -2.11 -28.05 -4.26
N THR A 285 -1.72 -29.30 -4.47
CA THR A 285 -0.37 -29.79 -4.17
C THR A 285 0.47 -30.04 -5.43
N GLY A 286 -0.15 -30.46 -6.53
CA GLY A 286 0.50 -30.79 -7.80
C GLY A 286 0.75 -29.63 -8.77
N THR A 287 0.24 -28.41 -8.52
CA THR A 287 0.45 -27.23 -9.40
C THR A 287 1.12 -26.06 -8.67
N ALA A 288 1.83 -25.22 -9.42
CA ALA A 288 2.44 -24.00 -8.91
C ALA A 288 1.41 -23.02 -8.38
N TYR A 289 0.27 -22.90 -9.08
CA TYR A 289 -0.87 -22.12 -8.61
C TYR A 289 -1.38 -22.63 -7.27
N GLY A 290 -1.61 -23.94 -7.15
CA GLY A 290 -2.12 -24.59 -5.95
C GLY A 290 -1.22 -24.37 -4.74
N ARG A 291 0.08 -24.67 -4.88
CA ARG A 291 1.06 -24.49 -3.80
C ARG A 291 1.17 -23.03 -3.36
N THR A 292 1.11 -22.10 -4.32
CA THR A 292 1.11 -20.65 -4.02
C THR A 292 -0.20 -20.20 -3.33
N LEU A 293 -1.34 -20.75 -3.73
CA LEU A 293 -2.64 -20.47 -3.12
C LEU A 293 -2.68 -20.98 -1.67
N LEU A 294 -2.20 -22.20 -1.43
CA LEU A 294 -2.07 -22.78 -0.10
C LEU A 294 -1.18 -21.91 0.80
N ALA A 295 -0.02 -21.48 0.29
CA ALA A 295 0.85 -20.55 1.00
C ALA A 295 0.14 -19.22 1.35
N LYS A 296 -0.62 -18.64 0.41
CA LYS A 296 -1.43 -17.43 0.66
C LYS A 296 -2.45 -17.67 1.77
N VAL A 297 -3.19 -18.78 1.73
CA VAL A 297 -4.22 -19.14 2.73
C VAL A 297 -3.60 -19.31 4.12
N LEU A 298 -2.46 -20.00 4.23
CA LEU A 298 -1.75 -20.18 5.50
C LEU A 298 -1.29 -18.84 6.10
N VAL A 299 -0.73 -17.92 5.29
CA VAL A 299 -0.34 -16.59 5.78
C VAL A 299 -1.58 -15.77 6.17
N VAL A 300 -2.68 -15.83 5.41
CA VAL A 300 -3.94 -15.15 5.78
C VAL A 300 -4.53 -15.69 7.08
N ALA A 301 -4.47 -17.01 7.31
CA ALA A 301 -4.88 -17.63 8.57
C ALA A 301 -4.01 -17.16 9.75
N ALA A 302 -2.69 -17.07 9.57
CA ALA A 302 -1.79 -16.50 10.57
C ALA A 302 -2.11 -15.03 10.89
N VAL A 303 -2.42 -14.19 9.89
CA VAL A 303 -2.90 -12.81 10.11
C VAL A 303 -4.19 -12.80 10.92
N ALA A 304 -5.16 -13.67 10.61
CA ALA A 304 -6.42 -13.75 11.32
C ALA A 304 -6.22 -14.14 12.80
N VAL A 305 -5.36 -15.13 13.08
CA VAL A 305 -5.00 -15.54 14.44
C VAL A 305 -4.30 -14.40 15.21
N LEU A 306 -3.33 -13.72 14.59
CA LEU A 306 -2.66 -12.56 15.20
C LEU A 306 -3.67 -11.45 15.54
N ALA A 307 -4.56 -11.11 14.62
CA ALA A 307 -5.59 -10.10 14.82
C ALA A 307 -6.59 -10.49 15.92
N LEU A 308 -6.95 -11.77 16.05
CA LEU A 308 -7.77 -12.28 17.16
C LEU A 308 -7.05 -12.17 18.50
N ILE A 309 -5.77 -12.55 18.58
CA ILE A 309 -4.94 -12.41 19.79
C ILE A 309 -4.81 -10.94 20.19
N ALA A 310 -4.56 -10.04 19.24
CA ALA A 310 -4.47 -8.59 19.49
C ALA A 310 -5.79 -8.03 20.05
N ARG A 311 -6.93 -8.40 19.45
CA ARG A 311 -8.28 -8.01 19.88
C ARG A 311 -8.64 -8.56 21.27
N HIS A 312 -8.24 -9.80 21.57
CA HIS A 312 -8.48 -10.45 22.86
C HIS A 312 -7.68 -9.79 23.99
N ARG A 313 -6.39 -9.52 23.76
CA ARG A 313 -5.52 -8.78 24.69
C ARG A 313 -6.05 -7.37 24.98
N LEU A 314 -6.48 -6.64 23.94
CA LEU A 314 -7.11 -5.32 24.09
C LEU A 314 -8.38 -5.35 24.95
N ARG A 315 -9.16 -6.44 24.90
CA ARG A 315 -10.37 -6.61 25.71
C ARG A 315 -10.09 -7.03 27.16
N ARG A 316 -9.07 -7.85 27.41
CA ARG A 316 -8.81 -8.43 28.74
C ARG A 316 -7.92 -7.58 29.65
N ALA A 317 -6.92 -6.88 29.12
CA ALA A 317 -5.81 -6.41 29.95
C ALA A 317 -5.78 -4.89 30.20
N GLY A 318 -6.46 -4.07 29.40
CA GLY A 318 -6.24 -2.62 29.40
C GLY A 318 -4.80 -2.18 28.99
N ASP A 319 -3.90 -3.14 28.76
CA ASP A 319 -2.51 -2.91 28.38
C ASP A 319 -2.41 -2.41 26.93
N ARG A 320 -2.53 -1.09 26.82
CA ARG A 320 -2.39 -0.32 25.58
C ARG A 320 -1.02 -0.50 24.92
N ILE A 321 0.02 -0.96 25.63
CA ILE A 321 1.39 -1.11 25.11
C ILE A 321 1.59 -2.52 24.54
N GLY A 322 1.17 -3.56 25.27
CA GLY A 322 1.26 -4.96 24.83
C GLY A 322 0.56 -5.27 23.49
N ALA A 323 -0.47 -4.49 23.14
CA ALA A 323 -1.17 -4.60 21.86
C ALA A 323 -0.35 -4.16 20.62
N TYR A 324 0.71 -3.37 20.78
CA TYR A 324 1.49 -2.86 19.64
C TYR A 324 2.44 -3.88 19.00
N VAL A 325 2.82 -4.95 19.72
CA VAL A 325 3.77 -5.96 19.21
C VAL A 325 3.09 -6.91 18.21
N PRO A 326 1.94 -7.55 18.51
CA PRO A 326 1.20 -8.37 17.54
C PRO A 326 0.87 -7.62 16.26
N ALA A 327 0.42 -6.36 16.38
CA ALA A 327 0.02 -5.54 15.25
C ALA A 327 1.17 -5.20 14.27
N ARG A 328 2.44 -5.24 14.70
CA ARG A 328 3.59 -5.16 13.78
C ARG A 328 3.77 -6.45 12.99
N GLY A 329 3.57 -7.60 13.63
CA GLY A 329 3.53 -8.90 12.97
C GLY A 329 2.43 -8.97 11.92
N GLU A 330 1.23 -8.47 12.24
CA GLU A 330 0.11 -8.37 11.29
C GLU A 330 0.48 -7.59 10.02
N VAL A 331 1.16 -6.44 10.13
CA VAL A 331 1.60 -5.66 8.95
C VAL A 331 2.66 -6.39 8.12
N ILE A 332 3.61 -7.09 8.75
CA ILE A 332 4.62 -7.88 8.04
C ILE A 332 3.95 -9.04 7.28
N ALA A 333 3.05 -9.76 7.95
CA ALA A 333 2.31 -10.87 7.35
C ALA A 333 1.35 -10.39 6.24
N LEU A 334 0.68 -9.24 6.39
CA LEU A 334 -0.10 -8.62 5.31
C LEU A 334 0.76 -8.18 4.13
N GLY A 335 1.99 -7.69 4.38
CA GLY A 335 2.98 -7.45 3.33
C GLY A 335 3.33 -8.73 2.55
N ALA A 336 3.51 -9.85 3.27
CA ALA A 336 3.69 -11.16 2.64
C ALA A 336 2.44 -11.62 1.85
N VAL A 337 1.21 -11.41 2.35
CA VAL A 337 -0.03 -11.69 1.59
C VAL A 337 -0.07 -10.91 0.28
N VAL A 338 0.37 -9.64 0.27
CA VAL A 338 0.45 -8.82 -0.95
C VAL A 338 1.50 -9.38 -1.92
N ALA A 339 2.69 -9.73 -1.44
CA ALA A 339 3.76 -10.31 -2.26
C ALA A 339 3.36 -11.68 -2.85
N VAL A 340 2.74 -12.57 -2.06
CA VAL A 340 2.23 -13.87 -2.54
C VAL A 340 1.02 -13.67 -3.48
N SER A 341 0.23 -12.61 -3.32
CA SER A 341 -0.84 -12.27 -4.28
C SER A 341 -0.29 -11.79 -5.63
N ALA A 342 0.84 -11.09 -5.66
CA ALA A 342 1.56 -10.78 -6.90
C ALA A 342 2.16 -12.04 -7.56
N LEU A 343 2.64 -13.00 -6.75
CA LEU A 343 3.11 -14.29 -7.25
C LEU A 343 1.98 -15.11 -7.89
N LEU A 344 0.80 -15.15 -7.27
CA LEU A 344 -0.40 -15.81 -7.84
C LEU A 344 -0.85 -15.24 -9.19
N THR A 345 -0.48 -14.01 -9.53
CA THR A 345 -0.81 -13.39 -10.82
C THR A 345 0.32 -13.49 -11.86
N ALA A 346 1.38 -14.25 -11.55
CA ALA A 346 2.52 -14.51 -12.43
C ALA A 346 2.80 -16.02 -12.64
N VAL A 347 2.26 -16.92 -11.80
CA VAL A 347 2.31 -18.37 -12.01
C VAL A 347 1.26 -18.83 -13.04
N PRO A 348 1.47 -19.96 -13.75
CA PRO A 348 0.47 -20.56 -14.63
C PRO A 348 -0.87 -20.80 -13.93
N VAL A 349 -1.98 -20.71 -14.65
CA VAL A 349 -3.29 -21.13 -14.14
C VAL A 349 -3.47 -22.64 -14.26
N PRO A 350 -4.23 -23.29 -13.36
CA PRO A 350 -4.46 -24.74 -13.44
C PRO A 350 -5.17 -25.12 -14.75
N ILE A 351 -4.66 -26.16 -15.41
CA ILE A 351 -5.30 -26.75 -16.58
C ILE A 351 -6.54 -27.53 -16.10
N ARG A 352 -7.66 -27.37 -16.79
CA ARG A 352 -8.82 -28.26 -16.66
C ARG A 352 -8.63 -29.41 -17.65
N TRP A 353 -8.70 -30.63 -17.12
CA TRP A 353 -8.87 -31.85 -17.91
C TRP A 353 -10.35 -32.23 -17.88
#